data_AF-A0A6J2GCN9-F1
#
_entry.id   AF-A0A6J2GCN9-F1
#
_cell.length_a   1.000
_cell.length_b   1.000
_cell.length_c   1.000
_cell.angle_alpha   90.00
_cell.angle_beta   90.00
_cell.angle_gamma   90.00
#
_symmetry.space_group_name_H-M   'P 1'
#
loop_
_entity.id
_entity.type
_entity.pdbx_description
1 polymer ?
#
loop_
_entity_poly.entity_id
_entity_poly.type
_entity_poly.pdbx_seq_one_letter_code
_entity_poly.pdbx_strand_id
1 'polypeptide(L)'
;MYYAREPGKINHLRYDTLAQMLTLGNIHAGNKMIVMETCAGLLLGAVMERMGGYGSIIQMYPGGGPVRAATSCFGFPKPYFDNLHEFPLSKVHSLLSGTFSTETLPSDPEDNALVEEESNGLTEEKQTSLQETEEEPTTEAPMEINQSEEQETMDINAEDVEFKENKEKENKENVREKQMKQWERRKKLTETAALLREKNADGLIVASKFHPTPLLLSLLEFVAPSRPFVVYCQYKEPLLECYTKLRERGGVINLKLSETWLRNYQVLPDRSHPKLTMSGGGGYLLSGITVVLDKGKSDSSSLEALKMEEPSPKRCKVQDLHC
;
A
#
# COMPACT_ATOMS: atom_id res chain seq x y z
N MET A 1 3.46 -19.26 -7.37
CA MET A 1 3.25 -19.81 -6.00
C MET A 1 2.09 -19.12 -5.29
N TYR A 2 2.17 -17.82 -5.00
CA TYR A 2 1.12 -17.10 -4.25
C TYR A 2 -0.30 -17.25 -4.83
N TYR A 3 -0.49 -17.04 -6.13
CA TYR A 3 -1.82 -17.17 -6.75
C TYR A 3 -2.47 -18.56 -6.57
N ALA A 4 -1.67 -19.63 -6.45
CA ALA A 4 -2.20 -20.98 -6.28
C ALA A 4 -2.41 -21.37 -4.80
N ARG A 5 -1.57 -20.84 -3.89
CA ARG A 5 -1.58 -21.23 -2.46
C ARG A 5 -2.32 -20.23 -1.57
N GLU A 6 -2.12 -18.94 -1.79
CA GLU A 6 -2.64 -17.86 -0.96
C GLU A 6 -3.14 -16.67 -1.83
N PRO A 7 -4.12 -16.89 -2.74
CA PRO A 7 -4.58 -15.84 -3.64
C PRO A 7 -5.18 -14.63 -2.91
N GLY A 8 -5.81 -14.84 -1.75
CA GLY A 8 -6.37 -13.77 -0.93
C GLY A 8 -5.33 -12.74 -0.44
N LYS A 9 -4.11 -13.17 -0.13
CA LYS A 9 -3.03 -12.27 0.33
C LYS A 9 -2.51 -11.33 -0.75
N ILE A 10 -2.79 -11.63 -2.01
CA ILE A 10 -2.38 -10.84 -3.18
C ILE A 10 -3.57 -10.27 -3.95
N ASN A 11 -4.74 -10.16 -3.31
CA ASN A 11 -5.96 -9.63 -3.91
C ASN A 11 -6.33 -10.35 -5.22
N HIS A 12 -6.07 -11.66 -5.29
CA HIS A 12 -6.28 -12.50 -6.48
C HIS A 12 -5.52 -12.03 -7.73
N LEU A 13 -4.41 -11.30 -7.57
CA LEU A 13 -3.55 -10.86 -8.67
C LEU A 13 -2.92 -12.08 -9.36
N ARG A 14 -3.31 -12.34 -10.60
CA ARG A 14 -2.72 -13.43 -11.38
C ARG A 14 -1.37 -13.02 -11.95
N TYR A 15 -0.52 -14.00 -12.23
CA TYR A 15 0.86 -13.79 -12.65
C TYR A 15 0.99 -13.19 -14.07
N ASP A 16 0.08 -13.49 -14.99
CA ASP A 16 -0.04 -12.82 -16.29
C ASP A 16 -0.47 -11.35 -16.12
N THR A 17 -1.42 -11.06 -15.23
CA THR A 17 -1.80 -9.69 -14.89
C THR A 17 -0.62 -8.91 -14.31
N LEU A 18 0.13 -9.52 -13.37
CA LEU A 18 1.36 -8.93 -12.83
C LEU A 18 2.39 -8.65 -13.93
N ALA A 19 2.59 -9.57 -14.87
CA ALA A 19 3.50 -9.36 -16.01
C ALA A 19 3.07 -8.17 -16.89
N GLN A 20 1.75 -8.01 -17.13
CA GLN A 20 1.23 -6.83 -17.82
C GLN A 20 1.50 -5.55 -17.03
N MET A 21 1.33 -5.56 -15.71
CA MET A 21 1.62 -4.37 -14.89
C MET A 21 3.06 -3.90 -15.02
N LEU A 22 4.03 -4.82 -14.95
CA LEU A 22 5.45 -4.50 -15.07
C LEU A 22 5.79 -3.96 -16.46
N THR A 23 5.10 -4.45 -17.49
CA THR A 23 5.32 -4.03 -18.89
C THR A 23 4.68 -2.68 -19.17
N LEU A 24 3.40 -2.50 -18.81
CA LEU A 24 2.67 -1.25 -18.98
C LEU A 24 3.24 -0.12 -18.11
N GLY A 25 3.79 -0.45 -16.95
CA GLY A 25 4.51 0.47 -16.07
C GLY A 25 5.92 0.82 -16.54
N ASN A 26 6.39 0.25 -17.66
CA ASN A 26 7.74 0.42 -18.19
C ASN A 26 8.83 0.22 -17.12
N ILE A 27 8.74 -0.86 -16.35
CA ILE A 27 9.68 -1.10 -15.25
C ILE A 27 11.01 -1.60 -15.80
N HIS A 28 12.05 -0.79 -15.57
CA HIS A 28 13.44 -1.09 -15.92
C HIS A 28 14.42 -0.41 -14.95
N ALA A 29 15.68 -0.83 -15.02
CA ALA A 29 16.79 -0.25 -14.27
C ALA A 29 16.89 1.27 -14.46
N GLY A 30 17.14 2.00 -13.38
CA GLY A 30 17.34 3.45 -13.37
C GLY A 30 16.09 4.29 -13.07
N ASN A 31 14.90 3.68 -13.08
CA ASN A 31 13.67 4.41 -12.79
C ASN A 31 13.57 4.84 -11.32
N LYS A 32 12.88 5.96 -11.07
CA LYS A 32 12.34 6.33 -9.76
C LYS A 32 10.87 5.92 -9.68
N MET A 33 10.56 4.79 -9.04
CA MET A 33 9.22 4.20 -9.03
C MET A 33 8.47 4.47 -7.71
N ILE A 34 7.19 4.80 -7.80
CA ILE A 34 6.28 4.80 -6.64
C ILE A 34 5.43 3.53 -6.68
N VAL A 35 5.43 2.79 -5.57
CA VAL A 35 4.69 1.52 -5.45
C VAL A 35 3.77 1.61 -4.23
N MET A 36 2.46 1.45 -4.45
CA MET A 36 1.48 1.25 -3.37
C MET A 36 0.94 -0.16 -3.47
N GLU A 37 1.24 -1.01 -2.49
CA GLU A 37 0.76 -2.38 -2.50
C GLU A 37 0.25 -2.87 -1.15
N THR A 38 -0.67 -3.84 -1.21
CA THR A 38 -1.01 -4.73 -0.09
C THR A 38 -1.06 -6.17 -0.57
N CYS A 39 -0.07 -6.58 -1.36
CA CYS A 39 0.08 -7.92 -1.95
C CYS A 39 1.24 -8.70 -1.31
N ALA A 40 1.38 -8.59 0.02
CA ALA A 40 2.42 -9.21 0.83
C ALA A 40 3.88 -8.90 0.43
N GLY A 41 4.14 -7.88 -0.40
CA GLY A 41 5.48 -7.58 -0.91
C GLY A 41 5.77 -8.18 -2.29
N LEU A 42 4.80 -8.86 -2.90
CA LEU A 42 5.00 -9.58 -4.17
C LEU A 42 5.19 -8.61 -5.33
N LEU A 43 4.41 -7.51 -5.36
CA LEU A 43 4.56 -6.51 -6.42
C LEU A 43 5.87 -5.75 -6.25
N LEU A 44 6.24 -5.36 -5.03
CA LEU A 44 7.54 -4.75 -4.74
C LEU A 44 8.68 -5.67 -5.20
N GLY A 45 8.63 -6.96 -4.84
CA GLY A 45 9.66 -7.92 -5.24
C GLY A 45 9.80 -8.01 -6.75
N ALA A 46 8.68 -8.09 -7.48
CA ALA A 46 8.71 -8.12 -8.94
C ALA A 46 9.26 -6.82 -9.57
N VAL A 47 9.00 -5.65 -8.97
CA VAL A 47 9.59 -4.37 -9.39
C VAL A 47 11.09 -4.35 -9.10
N MET A 48 11.51 -4.76 -7.91
CA MET A 48 12.93 -4.86 -7.50
C MET A 48 13.72 -5.79 -8.42
N GLU A 49 13.16 -6.95 -8.78
CA GLU A 49 13.76 -7.90 -9.72
C GLU A 49 14.03 -7.24 -11.09
N ARG A 50 13.04 -6.52 -11.62
CA ARG A 50 13.12 -5.84 -12.93
C ARG A 50 14.05 -4.63 -12.94
N MET A 51 14.22 -3.96 -11.80
CA MET A 51 15.12 -2.81 -11.65
C MET A 51 16.56 -3.22 -11.38
N GLY A 52 16.79 -4.43 -10.85
CA GLY A 52 18.14 -4.97 -10.66
C GLY A 52 19.03 -4.15 -9.72
N GLY A 53 18.43 -3.45 -8.74
CA GLY A 53 19.16 -2.59 -7.79
C GLY A 53 19.51 -1.19 -8.30
N TYR A 54 19.17 -0.85 -9.55
CA TYR A 54 19.43 0.48 -10.13
C TYR A 54 18.18 1.37 -10.10
N GLY A 55 18.35 2.64 -9.74
CA GLY A 55 17.25 3.60 -9.58
C GLY A 55 16.80 3.66 -8.12
N SER A 56 15.54 4.02 -7.87
CA SER A 56 14.97 4.07 -6.52
C SER A 56 13.50 3.70 -6.50
N ILE A 57 13.06 3.07 -5.41
CA ILE A 57 11.67 2.65 -5.21
C ILE A 57 11.14 3.30 -3.94
N ILE A 58 10.00 3.96 -4.03
CA ILE A 58 9.30 4.55 -2.89
C ILE A 58 8.04 3.72 -2.63
N GLN A 59 8.07 2.90 -1.58
CA GLN A 59 6.95 2.08 -1.15
C GLN A 59 6.02 2.87 -0.23
N MET A 60 4.80 3.12 -0.70
CA MET A 60 3.72 3.64 0.13
C MET A 60 3.12 2.50 0.95
N TYR A 61 2.92 2.71 2.25
CA TYR A 61 2.34 1.69 3.12
C TYR A 61 1.22 2.23 4.02
N PRO A 62 0.17 1.42 4.27
CA PRO A 62 -0.82 1.71 5.32
C PRO A 62 -0.34 1.23 6.70
N GLY A 63 -0.93 1.76 7.77
CA GLY A 63 -0.70 1.27 9.13
C GLY A 63 0.73 1.51 9.65
N GLY A 64 1.23 0.58 10.48
CA GLY A 64 2.50 0.69 11.19
C GLY A 64 3.75 0.44 10.34
N GLY A 65 3.63 -0.21 9.18
CA GLY A 65 4.78 -0.52 8.32
C GLY A 65 4.44 -1.30 7.04
N PRO A 66 5.36 -1.36 6.08
CA PRO A 66 5.18 -2.12 4.86
C PRO A 66 5.27 -3.63 5.10
N VAL A 67 4.39 -4.40 4.44
CA VAL A 67 4.46 -5.87 4.44
C VAL A 67 5.38 -6.34 3.32
N ARG A 68 6.43 -7.11 3.66
CA ARG A 68 7.47 -7.59 2.72
C ARG A 68 7.73 -9.11 2.78
N ALA A 69 6.78 -9.89 3.29
CA ALA A 69 6.94 -11.35 3.45
C ALA A 69 7.30 -12.05 2.13
N ALA A 70 6.62 -11.71 1.03
CA ALA A 70 6.92 -12.23 -0.30
C ALA A 70 8.25 -11.71 -0.85
N THR A 71 8.60 -10.46 -0.56
CA THR A 71 9.87 -9.84 -1.00
C THR A 71 11.07 -10.60 -0.44
N SER A 72 11.00 -11.06 0.81
CA SER A 72 12.05 -11.87 1.44
C SER A 72 12.29 -13.20 0.71
N CYS A 73 11.29 -13.76 0.03
CA CYS A 73 11.43 -15.00 -0.72
C CYS A 73 12.23 -14.85 -2.02
N PHE A 74 12.48 -13.63 -2.51
CA PHE A 74 13.29 -13.40 -3.71
C PHE A 74 14.79 -13.55 -3.46
N GLY A 75 15.25 -13.44 -2.20
CA GLY A 75 16.68 -13.56 -1.86
C GLY A 75 17.53 -12.41 -2.41
N PHE A 76 17.01 -11.18 -2.43
CA PHE A 76 17.75 -10.03 -2.96
C PHE A 76 19.03 -9.72 -2.17
N PRO A 77 20.11 -9.28 -2.85
CA PRO A 77 21.29 -8.75 -2.18
C PRO A 77 20.97 -7.52 -1.32
N LYS A 78 21.69 -7.35 -0.20
CA LYS A 78 21.54 -6.18 0.70
C LYS A 78 21.58 -4.82 -0.02
N PRO A 79 22.46 -4.59 -1.03
CA PRO A 79 22.50 -3.31 -1.74
C PRO A 79 21.18 -2.90 -2.42
N TYR A 80 20.28 -3.83 -2.72
CA TYR A 80 18.99 -3.50 -3.34
C TYR A 80 18.09 -2.72 -2.37
N PHE A 81 18.28 -2.89 -1.07
CA PHE A 81 17.49 -2.21 -0.04
C PHE A 81 17.98 -0.80 0.26
N ASP A 82 19.20 -0.44 -0.14
CA ASP A 82 19.73 0.91 0.03
C ASP A 82 18.94 1.93 -0.81
N ASN A 83 18.42 1.49 -1.96
CA ASN A 83 17.59 2.27 -2.88
C ASN A 83 16.08 2.12 -2.62
N LEU A 84 15.70 1.39 -1.56
CA LEU A 84 14.32 1.18 -1.17
C LEU A 84 13.93 2.15 -0.05
N HIS A 85 13.01 3.04 -0.39
CA HIS A 85 12.46 4.04 0.51
C HIS A 85 11.03 3.69 0.88
N GLU A 86 10.57 4.12 2.05
CA GLU A 86 9.21 3.85 2.54
C GLU A 86 8.56 5.11 3.09
N PHE A 87 7.27 5.26 2.81
CA PHE A 87 6.51 6.42 3.25
C PHE A 87 5.08 6.04 3.69
N PRO A 88 4.60 6.50 4.86
CA PRO A 88 3.28 6.18 5.36
C PRO A 88 2.20 6.93 4.57
N LEU A 89 1.20 6.18 4.10
CA LEU A 89 0.09 6.71 3.31
C LEU A 89 -0.70 7.79 4.05
N SER A 90 -0.81 7.69 5.38
CA SER A 90 -1.54 8.65 6.23
C SER A 90 -0.94 10.06 6.20
N LYS A 91 0.33 10.21 5.85
CA LYS A 91 1.03 11.50 5.80
C LYS A 91 1.12 12.09 4.39
N VAL A 92 0.59 11.41 3.37
CA VAL A 92 0.63 11.87 1.98
C VAL A 92 -0.08 13.21 1.80
N HIS A 93 -1.27 13.37 2.40
CA HIS A 93 -1.99 14.64 2.33
C HIS A 93 -1.19 15.79 2.96
N SER A 94 -0.60 15.58 4.14
CA SER A 94 0.27 16.56 4.80
C SER A 94 1.50 16.92 3.96
N LEU A 95 2.03 15.96 3.20
CA LEU A 95 3.15 16.19 2.31
C LEU A 95 2.74 17.03 1.09
N LEU A 96 1.57 16.77 0.50
CA LEU A 96 1.03 17.55 -0.61
C LEU A 96 0.67 18.99 -0.20
N SER A 97 0.16 19.18 1.02
CA SER A 97 -0.16 20.50 1.57
C SER A 97 1.05 21.26 2.13
N GLY A 98 2.24 20.65 2.16
CA GLY A 98 3.46 21.28 2.68
C GLY A 98 3.55 21.39 4.21
N THR A 99 2.63 20.77 4.96
CA THR A 99 2.56 20.83 6.44
C THR A 99 3.20 19.62 7.12
N PHE A 100 3.92 18.78 6.36
CA PHE A 100 4.53 17.57 6.88
C PHE A 100 5.64 17.87 7.90
N SER A 101 5.43 17.43 9.15
CA SER A 101 6.43 17.42 10.23
C SER A 101 6.66 16.00 10.74
N THR A 102 7.92 15.70 11.08
CA THR A 102 8.39 14.39 11.53
C THR A 102 8.10 14.14 13.02
N GLU A 103 7.62 15.15 13.75
CA GLU A 103 7.39 15.08 15.20
C GLU A 103 6.17 14.24 15.61
N THR A 104 5.19 14.06 14.71
CA THR A 104 3.90 13.40 15.00
C THR A 104 3.86 11.89 14.70
N LEU A 105 4.95 11.16 14.99
CA LEU A 105 4.94 9.69 14.93
C LEU A 105 4.40 9.14 16.26
N PRO A 106 3.30 8.36 16.26
CA PRO A 106 2.90 7.58 17.42
C PRO A 106 4.03 6.61 17.78
N SER A 107 4.37 6.51 19.07
CA SER A 107 5.00 5.31 19.62
C SER A 107 4.07 4.12 19.37
N ASP A 108 4.61 2.98 18.94
CA ASP A 108 3.82 1.76 18.74
C ASP A 108 2.98 1.44 20.00
N PRO A 109 1.73 0.95 19.87
CA PRO A 109 0.97 0.46 21.01
C PRO A 109 1.63 -0.81 21.57
N GLU A 110 1.70 -0.90 22.89
CA GLU A 110 2.25 -2.03 23.63
C GLU A 110 1.50 -3.33 23.29
N ASP A 111 2.26 -4.37 22.91
CA ASP A 111 1.78 -5.75 22.87
C ASP A 111 1.50 -6.21 24.31
N ASN A 112 0.25 -6.13 24.73
CA ASN A 112 -0.32 -6.93 25.82
C ASN A 112 -1.68 -7.44 25.37
N ALA A 113 -1.68 -8.35 24.40
CA ALA A 113 -2.85 -9.18 24.10
C ALA A 113 -2.63 -10.55 24.74
N LEU A 114 -3.22 -10.73 25.92
CA LEU A 114 -3.47 -12.05 26.49
C LEU A 114 -4.42 -12.81 25.54
N VAL A 115 -4.07 -14.07 25.34
CA VAL A 115 -4.73 -15.04 24.47
C VAL A 115 -6.14 -15.32 25.01
N GLU A 116 -7.17 -14.94 24.27
CA GLU A 116 -8.51 -15.54 24.41
C GLU A 116 -8.63 -16.62 23.33
N GLU A 117 -8.60 -17.89 23.76
CA GLU A 117 -8.93 -19.03 22.91
C GLU A 117 -10.45 -19.09 22.70
N GLU A 118 -10.88 -19.06 21.44
CA GLU A 118 -12.24 -19.41 21.05
C GLU A 118 -12.47 -20.91 21.21
N SER A 119 -13.27 -21.30 22.21
CA SER A 119 -13.89 -22.62 22.29
C SER A 119 -15.32 -22.58 21.75
N ASN A 120 -15.52 -23.30 20.65
CA ASN A 120 -16.77 -23.68 19.99
C ASN A 120 -18.03 -23.75 20.88
N GLY A 121 -19.11 -23.14 20.38
CA GLY A 121 -20.48 -23.44 20.80
C GLY A 121 -21.14 -24.51 19.92
N LEU A 122 -21.86 -25.45 20.56
CA LEU A 122 -23.03 -26.16 20.03
C LEU A 122 -23.61 -27.07 21.13
N THR A 123 -24.78 -26.70 21.68
CA THR A 123 -25.91 -27.62 21.94
C THR A 123 -27.13 -26.85 22.46
N GLU A 124 -28.26 -26.98 21.77
CA GLU A 124 -29.60 -26.81 22.32
C GLU A 124 -30.04 -28.12 23.00
N GLU A 125 -30.64 -28.02 24.19
CA GLU A 125 -31.98 -28.54 24.57
C GLU A 125 -32.10 -28.92 26.06
N LYS A 126 -33.19 -28.42 26.65
CA LYS A 126 -34.03 -29.00 27.73
C LYS A 126 -33.52 -29.15 29.18
N GLN A 127 -34.19 -28.44 30.09
CA GLN A 127 -35.06 -28.97 31.17
C GLN A 127 -35.69 -27.79 31.97
N THR A 128 -37.02 -27.59 31.94
CA THR A 128 -38.01 -27.82 33.04
C THR A 128 -37.66 -27.15 34.38
N SER A 129 -38.50 -26.45 35.15
CA SER A 129 -39.94 -26.09 35.14
C SER A 129 -40.24 -25.37 36.48
N LEU A 130 -41.09 -24.32 36.48
CA LEU A 130 -42.13 -23.90 37.49
C LEU A 130 -41.70 -23.72 38.98
N GLN A 131 -42.20 -22.80 39.81
CA GLN A 131 -43.34 -21.89 39.83
C GLN A 131 -43.19 -20.88 41.00
N GLU A 132 -43.91 -19.75 40.89
CA GLU A 132 -44.44 -18.76 41.86
C GLU A 132 -44.41 -19.14 43.38
N THR A 133 -44.35 -18.23 44.36
CA THR A 133 -45.23 -17.05 44.61
C THR A 133 -44.71 -16.21 45.80
N GLU A 134 -44.94 -14.88 45.77
CA GLU A 134 -45.34 -13.90 46.83
C GLU A 134 -44.67 -13.95 48.25
N GLU A 135 -44.29 -12.87 48.96
CA GLU A 135 -44.92 -11.57 49.24
C GLU A 135 -43.92 -10.66 50.03
N GLU A 136 -44.06 -9.32 49.98
CA GLU A 136 -43.35 -8.28 50.77
C GLU A 136 -43.83 -8.22 52.26
N PRO A 137 -43.39 -7.33 53.23
CA PRO A 137 -42.60 -6.07 53.15
C PRO A 137 -41.58 -5.72 54.31
N THR A 138 -40.78 -4.65 54.08
CA THR A 138 -40.21 -3.58 54.98
C THR A 138 -39.58 -3.94 56.36
N THR A 139 -38.39 -3.47 56.82
CA THR A 139 -37.88 -2.07 57.00
C THR A 139 -36.35 -2.02 57.35
N GLU A 140 -35.67 -0.96 56.86
CA GLU A 140 -34.59 -0.09 57.44
C GLU A 140 -33.27 -0.60 58.10
N ALA A 141 -32.14 -0.45 57.36
CA ALA A 141 -30.88 0.30 57.61
C ALA A 141 -29.91 0.00 58.82
N PRO A 142 -28.63 0.53 58.87
CA PRO A 142 -27.43 0.21 58.06
C PRO A 142 -26.08 0.15 58.87
N MET A 143 -24.92 0.16 58.16
CA MET A 143 -23.52 0.59 58.56
C MET A 143 -22.56 -0.42 59.25
N GLU A 144 -21.21 -0.44 59.10
CA GLU A 144 -20.18 0.11 58.17
C GLU A 144 -18.75 -0.31 58.66
N ILE A 145 -17.76 -0.37 57.74
CA ILE A 145 -16.32 0.05 57.83
C ILE A 145 -15.17 -0.83 58.44
N ASN A 146 -14.18 -1.10 57.55
CA ASN A 146 -12.68 -1.17 57.55
C ASN A 146 -11.80 -1.48 58.78
N GLN A 147 -10.66 -2.16 58.50
CA GLN A 147 -9.32 -1.82 59.01
C GLN A 147 -8.16 -2.47 58.21
N SER A 148 -6.99 -1.84 58.24
CA SER A 148 -5.79 -2.02 57.40
C SER A 148 -4.50 -2.23 58.21
N GLU A 149 -3.55 -2.96 57.61
CA GLU A 149 -2.06 -2.87 57.71
C GLU A 149 -1.28 -3.23 58.99
N GLU A 150 -0.25 -4.09 58.82
CA GLU A 150 1.01 -4.08 59.59
C GLU A 150 2.22 -4.32 58.65
N GLN A 151 3.31 -3.57 58.91
CA GLN A 151 4.61 -3.56 58.21
C GLN A 151 5.65 -4.39 58.96
N GLU A 152 6.46 -5.18 58.25
CA GLU A 152 7.72 -5.79 58.77
C GLU A 152 8.95 -5.39 57.95
N THR A 153 10.08 -5.37 58.65
CA THR A 153 11.36 -4.68 58.38
C THR A 153 12.33 -5.37 57.41
N MET A 154 13.25 -4.55 56.88
CA MET A 154 14.20 -4.78 55.77
C MET A 154 15.36 -5.75 56.05
N ASP A 155 15.62 -6.66 55.10
CA ASP A 155 16.94 -7.25 54.81
C ASP A 155 17.20 -7.09 53.30
N ILE A 156 18.20 -6.29 52.91
CA ILE A 156 18.56 -6.07 51.50
C ILE A 156 19.65 -7.08 51.12
N ASN A 157 19.26 -8.18 50.46
CA ASN A 157 20.19 -9.12 49.86
C ASN A 157 21.02 -8.44 48.76
N ALA A 158 22.36 -8.53 48.85
CA ALA A 158 23.28 -7.97 47.86
C ALA A 158 23.08 -8.53 46.44
N GLU A 159 22.60 -9.77 46.34
CA GLU A 159 22.28 -10.43 45.06
C GLU A 159 21.03 -9.82 44.38
N ASP A 160 20.06 -9.32 45.15
CA ASP A 160 18.86 -8.64 44.62
C ASP A 160 19.17 -7.22 44.11
N VAL A 161 20.21 -6.57 44.66
CA VAL A 161 20.68 -5.25 44.21
C VAL A 161 21.44 -5.36 42.88
N GLU A 162 22.33 -6.35 42.73
CA GLU A 162 23.02 -6.60 41.45
C GLU A 162 22.06 -7.04 40.34
N PHE A 163 21.04 -7.85 40.64
CA PHE A 163 20.03 -8.24 39.65
C PHE A 163 19.14 -7.05 39.21
N LYS A 164 18.78 -6.15 40.14
CA LYS A 164 18.04 -4.92 39.83
C LYS A 164 18.88 -3.94 39.02
N GLU A 165 20.15 -3.75 39.37
CA GLU A 165 21.06 -2.89 38.61
C GLU A 165 21.29 -3.40 37.18
N ASN A 166 21.46 -4.71 37.00
CA ASN A 166 21.65 -5.29 35.67
C ASN A 166 20.39 -5.16 34.80
N LYS A 167 19.19 -5.40 35.36
CA LYS A 167 17.92 -5.15 34.66
C LYS A 167 17.72 -3.67 34.31
N GLU A 168 18.12 -2.75 35.19
CA GLU A 168 18.04 -1.32 34.90
C GLU A 168 19.03 -0.87 33.81
N LYS A 169 20.25 -1.43 33.79
CA LYS A 169 21.25 -1.18 32.74
C LYS A 169 20.76 -1.72 31.39
N GLU A 170 20.23 -2.93 31.35
CA GLU A 170 19.66 -3.56 30.15
C GLU A 170 18.42 -2.80 29.65
N ASN A 171 17.54 -2.34 30.54
CA ASN A 171 16.41 -1.47 30.16
C ASN A 171 16.87 -0.12 29.61
N LYS A 172 17.90 0.51 30.19
CA LYS A 172 18.47 1.77 29.68
C LYS A 172 19.11 1.59 28.30
N GLU A 173 19.79 0.47 28.05
CA GLU A 173 20.32 0.14 26.72
C GLU A 173 19.20 -0.12 25.71
N ASN A 174 18.17 -0.89 26.08
CA ASN A 174 16.98 -1.12 25.26
C ASN A 174 16.26 0.17 24.89
N VAL A 175 16.12 1.11 25.83
CA VAL A 175 15.52 2.44 25.56
C VAL A 175 16.38 3.24 24.60
N ARG A 176 17.71 3.25 24.75
CA ARG A 176 18.63 3.94 23.84
C ARG A 176 18.59 3.33 22.44
N GLU A 177 18.58 2.00 22.32
CA GLU A 177 18.49 1.32 21.04
C GLU A 177 17.16 1.61 20.34
N LYS A 178 16.04 1.62 21.08
CA LYS A 178 14.72 2.03 20.57
C LYS A 178 14.75 3.49 20.07
N GLN A 179 15.37 4.40 20.81
CA GLN A 179 15.52 5.80 20.41
C GLN A 179 16.36 5.95 19.14
N MET A 180 17.48 5.22 19.03
CA MET A 180 18.31 5.22 17.82
C MET A 180 17.55 4.70 16.61
N LYS A 181 16.87 3.55 16.72
CA LYS A 181 16.02 2.99 15.65
C LYS A 181 14.93 3.99 15.23
N GLN A 182 14.32 4.67 16.19
CA GLN A 182 13.30 5.67 15.91
C GLN A 182 13.88 6.90 15.19
N TRP A 183 15.07 7.36 15.60
CA TRP A 183 15.76 8.47 14.94
C TRP A 183 16.17 8.11 13.51
N GLU A 184 16.71 6.91 13.28
CA GLU A 184 17.05 6.42 11.94
C GLU A 184 15.81 6.34 11.04
N ARG A 185 14.69 5.82 11.58
CA ARG A 185 13.42 5.75 10.87
C ARG A 185 12.90 7.14 10.50
N ARG A 186 12.98 8.09 11.44
CA ARG A 186 12.63 9.50 11.21
C ARG A 186 13.50 10.12 10.12
N LYS A 187 14.81 9.90 10.17
CA LYS A 187 15.77 10.39 9.17
C LYS A 187 15.43 9.86 7.77
N LYS A 188 15.26 8.54 7.62
CA LYS A 188 14.86 7.91 6.35
C LYS A 188 13.52 8.43 5.83
N LEU A 189 12.57 8.68 6.73
CA LEU A 189 11.28 9.25 6.39
C LEU A 189 11.41 10.68 5.85
N THR A 190 12.24 11.51 6.46
CA THR A 190 12.50 12.88 6.01
C THR A 190 13.20 12.89 4.63
N GLU A 191 14.16 11.99 4.41
CA GLU A 191 14.84 11.81 3.12
C GLU A 191 13.83 11.38 2.04
N THR A 192 12.98 10.41 2.34
CA THR A 192 11.93 9.94 1.43
C THR A 192 10.92 11.04 1.11
N ALA A 193 10.54 11.85 2.11
CA ALA A 193 9.68 13.00 1.90
C ALA A 193 10.32 14.05 0.98
N ALA A 194 11.64 14.24 1.07
CA ALA A 194 12.37 15.12 0.16
C ALA A 194 12.32 14.61 -1.29
N LEU A 195 12.55 13.31 -1.49
CA LEU A 195 12.45 12.67 -2.82
C LEU A 195 11.06 12.80 -3.43
N LEU A 196 10.00 12.64 -2.62
CA LEU A 196 8.62 12.80 -3.08
C LEU A 196 8.28 14.26 -3.43
N ARG A 197 8.85 15.23 -2.71
CA ARG A 197 8.64 16.66 -3.01
C ARG A 197 9.20 17.08 -4.38
N GLU A 198 10.15 16.34 -4.93
CA GLU A 198 10.69 16.62 -6.28
C GLU A 198 9.64 16.39 -7.40
N LYS A 199 8.57 15.62 -7.15
CA LYS A 199 7.49 15.33 -8.10
C LYS A 199 7.97 14.83 -9.48
N ASN A 200 9.07 14.07 -9.48
CA ASN A 200 9.77 13.62 -10.67
C ASN A 200 9.84 12.08 -10.78
N ALA A 201 8.87 11.35 -10.21
CA ALA A 201 8.85 9.89 -10.33
C ALA A 201 8.59 9.45 -11.78
N ASP A 202 9.26 8.38 -12.19
CA ASP A 202 9.20 7.81 -13.54
C ASP A 202 8.01 6.87 -13.76
N GLY A 203 7.28 6.52 -12.70
CA GLY A 203 6.04 5.79 -12.80
C GLY A 203 5.37 5.51 -11.47
N LEU A 204 4.11 5.09 -11.54
CA LEU A 204 3.29 4.72 -10.38
C LEU A 204 2.63 3.36 -10.63
N ILE A 205 2.82 2.42 -9.70
CA ILE A 205 2.08 1.16 -9.70
C ILE A 205 1.30 0.99 -8.41
N VAL A 206 0.01 0.66 -8.53
CA VAL A 206 -0.90 0.43 -7.41
C VAL A 206 -1.52 -0.96 -7.50
N ALA A 207 -1.39 -1.77 -6.45
CA ALA A 207 -2.13 -3.02 -6.26
C ALA A 207 -2.48 -3.21 -4.80
N SER A 208 -3.66 -2.78 -4.40
CA SER A 208 -4.06 -2.82 -2.99
C SER A 208 -5.50 -3.30 -2.81
N LYS A 209 -5.83 -3.64 -1.56
CA LYS A 209 -7.21 -3.92 -1.11
C LYS A 209 -8.08 -2.66 -0.96
N PHE A 210 -7.49 -1.48 -1.03
CA PHE A 210 -8.20 -0.22 -0.87
C PHE A 210 -8.83 0.25 -2.18
N HIS A 211 -9.76 1.19 -2.06
CA HIS A 211 -10.37 1.82 -3.23
C HIS A 211 -9.30 2.58 -4.06
N PRO A 212 -9.18 2.32 -5.38
CA PRO A 212 -8.08 2.85 -6.19
C PRO A 212 -8.18 4.35 -6.47
N THR A 213 -9.40 4.89 -6.58
CA THR A 213 -9.64 6.30 -6.95
C THR A 213 -8.89 7.32 -6.07
N PRO A 214 -9.07 7.36 -4.74
CA PRO A 214 -8.40 8.36 -3.89
C PRO A 214 -6.88 8.22 -3.87
N LEU A 215 -6.39 6.97 -3.91
CA LEU A 215 -4.95 6.68 -3.98
C LEU A 215 -4.36 7.29 -5.24
N LEU A 216 -4.98 7.03 -6.39
CA LEU A 216 -4.46 7.46 -7.66
C LEU A 216 -4.50 8.99 -7.83
N LEU A 217 -5.59 9.65 -7.42
CA LEU A 217 -5.69 11.11 -7.50
C LEU A 217 -4.61 11.81 -6.68
N SER A 218 -4.27 11.27 -5.51
CA SER A 218 -3.24 11.84 -4.62
C SER A 218 -1.82 11.50 -5.09
N LEU A 219 -1.57 10.24 -5.45
CA LEU A 219 -0.22 9.76 -5.77
C LEU A 219 0.27 10.20 -7.16
N LEU A 220 -0.63 10.49 -8.10
CA LEU A 220 -0.26 11.02 -9.41
C LEU A 220 0.43 12.39 -9.35
N GLU A 221 0.26 13.15 -8.28
CA GLU A 221 0.94 14.44 -8.12
C GLU A 221 2.45 14.31 -7.93
N PHE A 222 2.94 13.13 -7.56
CA PHE A 222 4.38 12.86 -7.40
C PHE A 222 5.04 12.35 -8.69
N VAL A 223 4.24 12.06 -9.72
CA VAL A 223 4.71 11.45 -10.98
C VAL A 223 5.00 12.54 -12.00
N ALA A 224 6.16 12.44 -12.66
CA ALA A 224 6.54 13.38 -13.72
C ALA A 224 5.59 13.26 -14.93
N PRO A 225 5.47 14.29 -15.78
CA PRO A 225 4.78 14.17 -17.06
C PRO A 225 5.43 13.13 -17.99
N SER A 226 4.66 12.58 -18.92
CA SER A 226 5.09 11.55 -19.89
C SER A 226 5.53 10.23 -19.24
N ARG A 227 4.97 9.89 -18.08
CA ARG A 227 5.29 8.68 -17.32
C ARG A 227 4.09 7.74 -17.20
N PRO A 228 4.30 6.42 -17.29
CA PRO A 228 3.22 5.48 -17.17
C PRO A 228 2.75 5.34 -15.72
N PHE A 229 1.45 5.07 -15.56
CA PHE A 229 0.91 4.55 -14.32
C PHE A 229 0.04 3.33 -14.60
N VAL A 230 0.01 2.41 -13.63
CA VAL A 230 -0.80 1.20 -13.70
C VAL A 230 -1.46 0.93 -12.37
N VAL A 231 -2.77 0.70 -12.40
CA VAL A 231 -3.58 0.33 -11.24
C VAL A 231 -4.22 -1.01 -11.47
N TYR A 232 -4.04 -1.88 -10.49
CA TYR A 232 -4.73 -3.14 -10.37
C TYR A 232 -5.93 -3.04 -9.43
N CYS A 233 -7.03 -3.69 -9.81
CA CYS A 233 -8.13 -3.98 -8.91
C CYS A 233 -8.69 -5.38 -9.20
N GLN A 234 -9.14 -6.08 -8.16
CA GLN A 234 -9.82 -7.36 -8.32
C GLN A 234 -11.16 -7.21 -9.07
N TYR A 235 -11.82 -6.06 -8.89
CA TYR A 235 -13.14 -5.76 -9.44
C TYR A 235 -13.06 -4.66 -10.51
N LYS A 236 -13.99 -4.65 -11.46
CA LYS A 236 -13.96 -3.75 -12.61
C LYS A 236 -14.56 -2.39 -12.28
N GLU A 237 -15.59 -2.38 -11.45
CA GLU A 237 -16.42 -1.24 -11.09
C GLU A 237 -15.61 -0.10 -10.46
N PRO A 238 -14.69 -0.35 -9.50
CA PRO A 238 -13.84 0.71 -8.96
C PRO A 238 -12.92 1.36 -10.00
N LEU A 239 -12.49 0.59 -11.01
CA LEU A 239 -11.66 1.13 -12.09
C LEU A 239 -12.46 1.95 -13.09
N LEU A 240 -13.75 1.64 -13.30
CA LEU A 240 -14.65 2.47 -14.11
C LEU A 240 -14.88 3.83 -13.46
N GLU A 241 -15.09 3.86 -12.14
CA GLU A 241 -15.18 5.12 -11.39
C GLU A 241 -13.87 5.91 -11.49
N CYS A 242 -12.73 5.25 -11.24
CA CYS A 242 -11.41 5.86 -11.34
C CYS A 242 -11.14 6.42 -12.74
N TYR A 243 -11.57 5.72 -13.79
CA TYR A 243 -11.46 6.17 -15.18
C TYR A 243 -12.20 7.49 -15.42
N THR A 244 -13.44 7.60 -14.95
CA THR A 244 -14.24 8.82 -15.07
C THR A 244 -13.61 9.97 -14.28
N LYS A 245 -13.19 9.72 -13.03
CA LYS A 245 -12.54 10.71 -12.17
C LYS A 245 -11.21 11.20 -12.74
N LEU A 246 -10.46 10.33 -13.40
CA LEU A 246 -9.23 10.70 -14.11
C LEU A 246 -9.49 11.59 -15.32
N ARG A 247 -10.57 11.33 -16.06
CA ARG A 247 -10.98 12.21 -17.16
C ARG A 247 -11.42 13.58 -16.66
N GLU A 248 -12.13 13.64 -15.54
CA GLU A 248 -12.55 14.90 -14.90
C GLU A 248 -11.36 15.73 -14.43
N ARG A 249 -10.39 15.10 -13.73
CA ARG A 249 -9.18 15.78 -13.24
C ARG A 249 -8.25 16.24 -14.38
N GLY A 250 -8.17 15.47 -15.46
CA GLY A 250 -7.19 15.67 -16.51
C GLY A 250 -5.76 15.30 -16.08
N GLY A 251 -4.78 15.68 -16.91
CA GLY A 251 -3.37 15.37 -16.67
C GLY A 251 -2.98 13.92 -16.99
N VAL A 252 -3.84 13.19 -17.71
CA VAL A 252 -3.58 11.82 -18.16
C VAL A 252 -4.10 11.61 -19.59
N ILE A 253 -3.43 10.74 -20.35
CA ILE A 253 -3.78 10.36 -21.71
C ILE A 253 -3.67 8.84 -21.89
N ASN A 254 -4.22 8.30 -22.97
CA ASN A 254 -4.19 6.89 -23.34
C ASN A 254 -4.73 5.97 -22.23
N LEU A 255 -5.80 6.41 -21.56
CA LEU A 255 -6.45 5.62 -20.53
C LEU A 255 -7.02 4.34 -21.12
N LYS A 256 -6.53 3.20 -20.63
CA LYS A 256 -6.91 1.86 -21.06
C LYS A 256 -7.31 1.01 -19.85
N LEU A 257 -8.57 0.58 -19.84
CA LEU A 257 -9.06 -0.48 -18.97
C LEU A 257 -8.91 -1.81 -19.71
N SER A 258 -8.24 -2.77 -19.10
CA SER A 258 -7.92 -4.07 -19.71
C SER A 258 -7.99 -5.22 -18.71
N GLU A 259 -8.17 -6.41 -19.24
CA GLU A 259 -8.16 -7.69 -18.53
C GLU A 259 -7.36 -8.68 -19.38
N THR A 260 -6.66 -9.63 -18.74
CA THR A 260 -6.02 -10.74 -19.43
C THR A 260 -6.67 -12.06 -19.08
N TRP A 261 -6.82 -12.91 -20.10
CA TRP A 261 -7.27 -14.28 -19.93
C TRP A 261 -6.12 -15.22 -20.23
N LEU A 262 -5.93 -16.19 -19.35
CA LEU A 262 -4.87 -17.18 -19.44
C LEU A 262 -5.49 -18.56 -19.62
N ARG A 263 -5.07 -19.30 -20.65
CA ARG A 263 -5.53 -20.66 -20.94
C ARG A 263 -4.36 -21.63 -21.01
N ASN A 264 -4.33 -22.60 -20.12
CA ASN A 264 -3.29 -23.63 -20.08
C ASN A 264 -3.69 -24.84 -20.92
N TYR A 265 -2.74 -25.45 -21.61
CA TYR A 265 -2.97 -26.61 -22.47
C TYR A 265 -2.26 -27.85 -21.91
N GLN A 266 -2.88 -29.01 -22.09
CA GLN A 266 -2.22 -30.31 -22.08
C GLN A 266 -1.73 -30.57 -23.50
N VAL A 267 -0.44 -30.87 -23.65
CA VAL A 267 0.17 -31.20 -24.95
C VAL A 267 0.81 -32.58 -24.82
N LEU A 268 0.09 -33.58 -25.30
CA LEU A 268 0.50 -34.97 -25.35
C LEU A 268 0.13 -35.53 -26.74
N PRO A 269 0.89 -36.50 -27.27
CA PRO A 269 0.50 -37.19 -28.51
C PRO A 269 -0.95 -37.66 -28.43
N ASP A 270 -1.75 -37.30 -29.43
CA ASP A 270 -3.18 -37.59 -29.61
C ASP A 270 -4.12 -37.19 -28.44
N ARG A 271 -3.64 -36.40 -27.47
CA ARG A 271 -4.39 -35.98 -26.27
C ARG A 271 -4.16 -34.50 -25.93
N SER A 272 -4.09 -33.66 -26.96
CA SER A 272 -3.85 -32.23 -26.84
C SER A 272 -5.14 -31.44 -26.74
N HIS A 273 -5.38 -30.78 -25.59
CA HIS A 273 -6.57 -29.98 -25.33
C HIS A 273 -6.32 -28.96 -24.21
N PRO A 274 -7.15 -27.92 -24.08
CA PRO A 274 -7.12 -27.04 -22.90
C PRO A 274 -7.38 -27.80 -21.61
N LYS A 275 -6.73 -27.41 -20.51
CA LYS A 275 -7.06 -27.95 -19.18
C LYS A 275 -8.48 -27.52 -18.78
N LEU A 276 -9.23 -28.43 -18.13
CA LEU A 276 -10.65 -28.25 -17.81
C LEU A 276 -10.91 -27.29 -16.64
N THR A 277 -10.09 -27.35 -15.59
CA THR A 277 -10.21 -26.48 -14.42
C THR A 277 -9.33 -25.24 -14.58
N MET A 278 -9.98 -24.08 -14.68
CA MET A 278 -9.35 -22.78 -14.88
C MET A 278 -9.87 -21.78 -13.86
N SER A 279 -9.02 -20.87 -13.39
CA SER A 279 -9.47 -19.75 -12.58
C SER A 279 -10.09 -18.68 -13.49
N GLY A 280 -11.27 -18.18 -13.11
CA GLY A 280 -12.02 -17.17 -13.87
C GLY A 280 -11.32 -15.81 -13.89
N GLY A 281 -11.27 -15.12 -12.74
CA GLY A 281 -10.72 -13.75 -12.66
C GLY A 281 -9.23 -13.67 -12.32
N GLY A 282 -8.48 -12.86 -13.08
CA GLY A 282 -7.08 -12.47 -12.78
C GLY A 282 -6.96 -11.02 -12.32
N GLY A 283 -8.10 -10.36 -12.15
CA GLY A 283 -8.27 -8.93 -11.90
C GLY A 283 -8.11 -8.07 -13.16
N TYR A 284 -8.33 -6.78 -12.99
CA TYR A 284 -8.40 -5.78 -14.05
C TYR A 284 -7.30 -4.74 -13.88
N LEU A 285 -6.87 -4.17 -15.01
CA LEU A 285 -5.84 -3.13 -15.05
C LEU A 285 -6.37 -1.85 -15.68
N LEU A 286 -6.18 -0.74 -14.98
CA LEU A 286 -6.29 0.60 -15.54
C LEU A 286 -4.89 1.16 -15.73
N SER A 287 -4.56 1.54 -16.97
CA SER A 287 -3.26 2.10 -17.32
C SER A 287 -3.41 3.40 -18.11
N GLY A 288 -2.40 4.25 -18.06
CA GLY A 288 -2.34 5.49 -18.80
C GLY A 288 -0.98 6.15 -18.69
N ILE A 289 -0.84 7.30 -19.33
CA ILE A 289 0.38 8.11 -19.32
C ILE A 289 0.03 9.48 -18.74
N THR A 290 0.84 9.98 -17.82
CA THR A 290 0.71 11.33 -17.28
C THR A 290 1.05 12.37 -18.33
N VAL A 291 0.36 13.51 -18.32
CA VAL A 291 0.67 14.66 -19.16
C VAL A 291 0.69 15.93 -18.31
N VAL A 292 1.33 16.97 -18.82
CA VAL A 292 1.29 18.28 -18.17
C VAL A 292 -0.17 18.72 -18.10
N LEU A 293 -0.61 19.11 -16.91
CA LEU A 293 -1.91 19.75 -16.74
C LEU A 293 -1.82 21.14 -17.33
N ASP A 294 -2.61 21.41 -18.36
CA ASP A 294 -2.92 22.78 -18.74
C ASP A 294 -3.68 23.40 -17.58
N LYS A 295 -2.98 24.18 -16.75
CA LYS A 295 -3.62 25.08 -15.80
C LYS A 295 -4.38 26.08 -16.66
N GLY A 296 -5.66 25.81 -16.89
CA GLY A 296 -6.51 26.59 -17.76
C GLY A 296 -6.38 28.07 -17.44
N LYS A 297 -6.12 28.86 -18.48
CA LYS A 297 -6.62 30.23 -18.61
C LYS A 297 -8.13 30.18 -18.38
N SER A 298 -8.59 30.29 -17.14
CA SER A 298 -9.98 30.63 -16.85
C SER A 298 -10.11 32.16 -16.96
N ASP A 299 -10.96 32.60 -17.89
CA ASP A 299 -11.56 33.93 -18.03
C ASP A 299 -10.99 34.96 -19.02
N SER A 300 -10.44 34.58 -20.19
CA SER A 300 -10.22 35.59 -21.26
C SER A 300 -10.17 35.10 -22.72
N SER A 301 -10.79 33.99 -23.11
CA SER A 301 -10.84 33.64 -24.53
C SER A 301 -12.16 33.02 -25.00
N SER A 302 -13.28 33.54 -24.48
CA SER A 302 -14.61 33.26 -25.03
C SER A 302 -15.09 34.32 -26.04
N LEU A 303 -14.23 35.28 -26.42
CA LEU A 303 -14.60 36.42 -27.28
C LEU A 303 -13.46 36.83 -28.24
N GLU A 304 -12.76 35.89 -28.87
CA GLU A 304 -12.06 36.20 -30.14
C GLU A 304 -12.46 35.18 -31.20
N ALA A 305 -13.51 35.62 -31.90
CA ALA A 305 -14.11 35.12 -33.12
C ALA A 305 -13.15 34.47 -34.13
N LEU A 306 -13.57 33.33 -34.65
CA LEU A 306 -13.81 33.11 -36.09
C LEU A 306 -12.93 33.95 -37.03
N LYS A 307 -11.68 33.52 -37.22
CA LYS A 307 -11.01 33.62 -38.51
C LYS A 307 -10.53 32.23 -38.91
N MET A 308 -11.27 31.62 -39.83
CA MET A 308 -10.78 30.51 -40.63
C MET A 308 -9.56 31.01 -41.42
N GLU A 309 -8.38 30.46 -41.17
CA GLU A 309 -7.31 30.40 -42.16
C GLU A 309 -7.18 28.94 -42.62
N GLU A 310 -7.38 28.74 -43.92
CA GLU A 310 -7.15 27.47 -44.62
C GLU A 310 -5.70 27.00 -44.47
N PRO A 311 -5.45 25.68 -44.39
CA PRO A 311 -4.11 25.15 -44.47
C PRO A 311 -3.59 25.20 -45.92
N SER A 312 -2.45 25.85 -46.11
CA SER A 312 -1.73 25.90 -47.39
C SER A 312 -1.21 24.51 -47.82
N PRO A 313 -1.36 24.11 -49.11
CA PRO A 313 -0.88 22.81 -49.57
C PRO A 313 0.63 22.83 -49.83
N LYS A 314 1.37 21.94 -49.14
CA LYS A 314 2.78 21.65 -49.42
C LYS A 314 2.90 20.89 -50.76
N ARG A 315 3.18 21.59 -51.86
CA ARG A 315 3.74 20.98 -53.08
C ARG A 315 5.23 20.76 -52.88
N CYS A 316 5.64 19.51 -52.77
CA CYS A 316 7.04 19.10 -52.90
C CYS A 316 7.38 19.06 -54.41
N LYS A 317 8.23 19.97 -54.89
CA LYS A 317 8.80 19.89 -56.25
C LYS A 317 9.95 18.90 -56.22
N VAL A 318 9.78 17.77 -56.91
CA VAL A 318 10.89 16.92 -57.34
C VAL A 318 11.65 17.70 -58.42
N GLN A 319 12.94 17.94 -58.20
CA GLN A 319 13.83 18.45 -59.25
C GLN A 319 14.22 17.25 -60.12
N ASP A 320 13.71 17.22 -61.36
CA ASP A 320 14.16 16.29 -62.37
C ASP A 320 15.56 16.71 -62.85
N LEU A 321 16.50 15.78 -62.74
CA LEU A 321 17.84 15.87 -63.31
C LEU A 321 17.75 15.75 -64.84
N HIS A 322 18.32 16.73 -65.53
CA HIS A 322 18.49 16.75 -66.98
C HIS A 322 19.34 15.57 -67.50
N CYS A 323 18.92 15.00 -68.62
CA CYS A 323 19.80 14.57 -69.71
C CYS A 323 19.46 15.44 -70.92
#